data_AF-A0A9E2KJZ9-F1
#
_entry.id   AF-A0A9E2KJZ9-F1
#
_cell.length_a   1.000
_cell.length_b   1.000
_cell.length_c   1.000
_cell.angle_alpha   90.00
_cell.angle_beta   90.00
_cell.angle_gamma   90.00
#
_symmetry.space_group_name_H-M   'P 1'
#
loop_
_entity.id
_entity.type
_entity.pdbx_description
1 polymer ?
#
loop_
_entity_poly.entity_id
_entity_poly.type
_entity_poly.pdbx_seq_one_letter_code
_entity_poly.pdbx_strand_id
1 'polypeptide(L)'
;MNERLHTDRVLIVEGKYDAARLARLTDAMILLTDGFAIYSDKKRQQLFKALARKNGLILLTDSDAAGFRIRNYITNLVGVGNVVQAYVPAIHGKEKRKPQPGKEGLLGVEGVPDEQLLQCLRDALGPEAGVSAPAGPAGRQVTYTDLYDWGLSGTAGSAERKAKLLSALGLPPRLSKKELVEALNRLYTFEQLDALAARLLGGEEEDSPPSD
;
A
#
# COMPACT_ATOMS: atom_id res chain seq x y z
N MET A 1 14.95 3.47 -22.62
CA MET A 1 14.45 2.71 -21.46
C MET A 1 14.21 3.72 -20.36
N ASN A 2 12.97 3.94 -19.93
CA ASN A 2 12.75 4.80 -18.76
C ASN A 2 13.22 4.02 -17.54
N GLU A 3 14.25 4.53 -16.89
CA GLU A 3 14.79 3.99 -15.66
C GLU A 3 13.70 4.06 -14.58
N ARG A 4 13.28 2.90 -14.09
CA ARG A 4 12.24 2.76 -13.09
C ARG A 4 12.86 3.04 -11.72
N LEU A 5 12.21 3.86 -10.90
CA LEU A 5 12.69 4.17 -9.56
C LEU A 5 12.52 2.95 -8.65
N HIS A 6 13.61 2.53 -8.04
CA HIS A 6 13.65 1.44 -7.06
C HIS A 6 13.72 2.00 -5.63
N THR A 7 12.85 1.51 -4.76
CA THR A 7 12.89 1.80 -3.32
C THR A 7 12.10 0.76 -2.52
N ASP A 8 12.58 0.45 -1.32
CA ASP A 8 11.86 -0.42 -0.40
C ASP A 8 10.74 0.29 0.34
N ARG A 9 10.77 1.64 0.40
CA ARG A 9 9.72 2.43 1.05
C ARG A 9 8.37 2.19 0.39
N VAL A 10 7.31 2.29 1.18
CA VAL A 10 5.93 2.21 0.67
C VAL A 10 5.48 3.61 0.24
N LEU A 11 5.05 3.76 -1.01
CA LEU A 11 4.56 5.00 -1.58
C LEU A 11 3.08 5.18 -1.24
N ILE A 12 2.77 6.26 -0.52
CA ILE A 12 1.41 6.63 -0.15
C ILE A 12 0.95 7.78 -1.03
N VAL A 13 -0.18 7.57 -1.71
CA VAL A 13 -0.82 8.58 -2.57
C VAL A 13 -2.30 8.72 -2.26
N GLU A 14 -2.91 9.82 -2.71
CA GLU A 14 -4.30 10.10 -2.39
C GLU A 14 -5.27 9.31 -3.26
N GLY A 15 -5.06 9.31 -4.58
CA GLY A 15 -6.00 8.79 -5.54
C GLY A 15 -5.47 7.61 -6.38
N LYS A 16 -6.41 6.83 -6.90
CA LYS A 16 -6.14 5.73 -7.84
C LYS A 16 -5.43 6.17 -9.12
N TYR A 17 -5.63 7.41 -9.57
CA TYR A 17 -5.01 7.94 -10.78
C TYR A 17 -3.51 8.16 -10.59
N ASP A 18 -3.13 8.69 -9.42
CA ASP A 18 -1.73 8.84 -9.02
C ASP A 18 -1.07 7.47 -8.95
N ALA A 19 -1.71 6.51 -8.28
CA ALA A 19 -1.19 5.15 -8.17
C ALA A 19 -1.01 4.47 -9.53
N ALA A 20 -1.98 4.57 -10.44
CA ALA A 20 -1.89 4.00 -11.78
C ALA A 20 -0.75 4.63 -12.61
N ARG A 21 -0.49 5.91 -12.41
CA ARG A 21 0.63 6.60 -13.04
C ARG A 21 1.96 6.15 -12.47
N LEU A 22 2.11 6.19 -11.15
CA LEU A 22 3.34 5.88 -10.44
C LEU A 22 3.72 4.39 -10.56
N ALA A 23 2.75 3.50 -10.70
CA ALA A 23 3.00 2.07 -10.95
C ALA A 23 3.82 1.81 -12.23
N ARG A 24 3.85 2.77 -13.17
CA ARG A 24 4.68 2.72 -14.39
C ARG A 24 6.09 3.31 -14.16
N LEU A 25 6.27 4.10 -13.10
CA LEU A 25 7.48 4.86 -12.80
C LEU A 25 8.33 4.24 -11.69
N THR A 26 7.73 3.45 -10.79
CA THR A 26 8.41 2.80 -9.66
C THR A 26 7.89 1.38 -9.45
N ASP A 27 8.72 0.51 -8.88
CA ASP A 27 8.33 -0.82 -8.39
C ASP A 27 7.94 -0.85 -6.91
N ALA A 28 7.98 0.30 -6.22
CA ALA A 28 7.52 0.43 -4.86
C ALA A 28 6.08 -0.06 -4.68
N MET A 29 5.78 -0.59 -3.50
CA MET A 29 4.40 -0.84 -3.08
C MET A 29 3.68 0.51 -2.98
N ILE A 30 2.53 0.63 -3.63
CA ILE A 30 1.72 1.86 -3.62
C ILE A 30 0.43 1.59 -2.85
N LEU A 31 0.14 2.42 -1.86
CA LEU A 31 -1.11 2.38 -1.10
C LEU A 31 -1.85 3.72 -1.17
N LEU A 32 -3.18 3.65 -1.15
CA LEU A 32 -4.06 4.81 -1.22
C LEU A 32 -4.49 5.27 0.17
N THR A 33 -4.57 6.57 0.37
CA THR A 33 -5.27 7.15 1.53
C THR A 33 -6.79 7.16 1.33
N ASP A 34 -7.25 7.19 0.08
CA ASP A 34 -8.63 7.47 -0.33
C ASP A 34 -9.13 8.81 0.27
N GLY A 35 -8.29 9.84 0.16
CA GLY A 35 -8.59 11.19 0.67
C GLY A 35 -8.72 11.21 2.20
N PHE A 36 -9.86 11.73 2.68
CA PHE A 36 -10.16 11.83 4.11
C PHE A 36 -10.64 10.52 4.75
N ALA A 37 -10.73 9.41 4.00
CA ALA A 37 -11.08 8.11 4.60
C ALA A 37 -10.02 7.63 5.61
N ILE A 38 -8.76 8.03 5.43
CA ILE A 38 -7.65 7.63 6.30
C ILE A 38 -7.82 8.06 7.77
N TYR A 39 -8.62 9.09 8.07
CA TYR A 39 -8.81 9.58 9.44
C TYR A 39 -9.65 8.62 10.30
N SER A 40 -10.58 7.91 9.68
CA SER A 40 -11.49 6.97 10.36
C SER A 40 -11.12 5.50 10.13
N ASP A 41 -10.41 5.16 9.04
CA ASP A 41 -10.03 3.78 8.74
C ASP A 41 -8.90 3.27 9.65
N LYS A 42 -9.30 2.66 10.77
CA LYS A 42 -8.36 2.11 11.78
C LYS A 42 -7.48 0.99 11.24
N LYS A 43 -7.99 0.15 10.34
CA LYS A 43 -7.21 -0.97 9.79
C LYS A 43 -6.15 -0.46 8.82
N ARG A 44 -6.48 0.54 7.99
CA ARG A 44 -5.50 1.18 7.12
C ARG A 44 -4.46 1.97 7.92
N GLN A 45 -4.87 2.64 8.99
CA GLN A 45 -3.94 3.27 9.94
C GLN A 45 -2.96 2.26 10.55
N GLN A 46 -3.44 1.08 10.96
CA GLN A 46 -2.60 0.00 11.48
C GLN A 46 -1.61 -0.53 10.44
N LEU A 47 -2.08 -0.76 9.21
CA LEU A 47 -1.22 -1.16 8.09
C LEU A 47 -0.10 -0.14 7.84
N PHE A 48 -0.44 1.15 7.79
CA PHE A 48 0.54 2.21 7.57
C PHE A 48 1.56 2.27 8.70
N LYS A 49 1.15 2.12 9.96
CA LYS A 49 2.08 2.06 11.10
C LYS A 49 3.03 0.86 11.00
N ALA A 50 2.53 -0.30 10.61
CA ALA A 50 3.35 -1.51 10.48
C ALA A 50 4.38 -1.36 9.36
N LEU A 51 3.95 -0.91 8.18
CA LEU A 51 4.82 -0.70 7.03
C LEU A 51 5.81 0.44 7.25
N ALA A 52 5.39 1.54 7.89
CA ALA A 52 6.29 2.65 8.21
C ALA A 52 7.47 2.21 9.08
N ARG A 53 7.23 1.35 10.08
CA ARG A 53 8.29 0.82 10.95
C ARG A 53 9.22 -0.16 10.25
N LYS A 54 8.72 -0.90 9.25
CA LYS A 54 9.46 -1.95 8.55
C LYS A 54 10.24 -1.43 7.35
N ASN A 55 9.60 -0.61 6.54
CA ASN A 55 10.10 -0.16 5.25
C ASN A 55 10.30 1.36 5.19
N GLY A 56 9.66 2.12 6.07
CA GLY A 56 9.46 3.56 5.87
C GLY A 56 8.37 3.85 4.83
N LEU A 57 7.80 5.05 4.90
CA LEU A 57 6.85 5.55 3.91
C LEU A 57 7.47 6.69 3.11
N ILE A 58 7.01 6.83 1.86
CA ILE A 58 7.18 8.03 1.06
C ILE A 58 5.81 8.63 0.77
N LEU A 59 5.58 9.87 1.21
CA LEU A 59 4.29 10.55 1.04
C LEU A 59 4.34 11.46 -0.19
N LEU A 60 3.53 11.15 -1.19
CA LEU A 60 3.32 11.96 -2.39
C LEU A 60 1.84 12.36 -2.47
N THR A 61 1.56 13.56 -1.98
CA THR A 61 0.23 14.19 -2.01
C THR A 61 0.26 15.43 -2.89
N ASP A 62 -0.91 15.87 -3.33
CA ASP A 62 -1.09 17.16 -3.98
C ASP A 62 -0.58 18.32 -3.10
N SER A 63 -0.16 19.40 -3.77
CA SER A 63 0.38 20.61 -3.14
C SER A 63 -0.73 21.60 -2.76
N ASP A 64 -1.87 21.08 -2.29
CA ASP A 64 -3.02 21.84 -1.84
C ASP A 64 -3.33 21.62 -0.35
N ALA A 65 -4.24 22.42 0.21
CA ALA A 65 -4.61 22.32 1.63
C ALA A 65 -5.19 20.96 2.05
N ALA A 66 -5.73 20.15 1.13
CA ALA A 66 -6.19 18.80 1.45
C ALA A 66 -5.01 17.84 1.59
N GLY A 67 -4.10 17.86 0.61
CA GLY A 67 -2.86 17.10 0.61
C GLY A 67 -2.01 17.40 1.84
N PHE A 68 -1.83 18.67 2.21
CA PHE A 68 -1.10 19.05 3.42
C PHE A 68 -1.71 18.48 4.70
N ARG A 69 -3.05 18.46 4.82
CA ARG A 69 -3.73 17.87 5.99
C ARG A 69 -3.51 16.36 6.09
N ILE A 70 -3.70 15.64 4.98
CA ILE A 70 -3.51 14.18 4.92
C ILE A 70 -2.06 13.82 5.25
N ARG A 71 -1.12 14.55 4.65
CA ARG A 71 0.33 14.39 4.86
C ARG A 71 0.72 14.60 6.32
N ASN A 72 0.26 15.68 6.95
CA ASN A 72 0.51 15.95 8.37
C ASN A 72 -0.10 14.87 9.27
N TYR A 73 -1.32 14.44 8.96
CA TYR A 73 -1.99 13.38 9.70
C TYR A 73 -1.18 12.08 9.67
N ILE A 74 -0.76 11.61 8.48
CA ILE A 74 0.00 10.35 8.33
C ILE A 74 1.37 10.47 8.99
N THR A 75 2.06 11.60 8.83
CA THR A 75 3.35 11.87 9.48
C THR A 75 3.24 11.76 11.00
N ASN A 76 2.20 12.35 11.60
CA ASN A 76 1.95 12.23 13.04
C ASN A 76 1.53 10.82 13.46
N LEU A 77 0.79 10.12 12.61
CA LEU A 77 0.31 8.77 12.86
C LEU A 77 1.46 7.75 12.97
N VAL A 78 2.47 7.87 12.11
CA VAL A 78 3.55 6.88 11.98
C VAL A 78 4.90 7.35 12.54
N GLY A 79 5.05 8.64 12.80
CA GLY A 79 6.27 9.27 13.30
C GLY A 79 7.16 9.81 12.19
N VAL A 80 7.71 11.01 12.40
CA VAL A 80 8.51 11.75 11.40
C VAL A 80 9.72 10.95 10.90
N GLY A 81 10.39 10.20 11.77
CA GLY A 81 11.55 9.39 11.38
C GLY A 81 11.23 8.23 10.43
N ASN A 82 9.95 7.85 10.28
CA ASN A 82 9.53 6.76 9.40
C ASN A 82 9.00 7.25 8.05
N VAL A 83 9.04 8.56 7.78
CA VAL A 83 8.50 9.13 6.53
C VAL A 83 9.52 9.99 5.81
N VAL A 84 9.56 9.88 4.49
CA VAL A 84 10.11 10.90 3.61
C VAL A 84 8.98 11.54 2.81
N GLN A 85 9.20 12.80 2.44
CA GLN A 85 8.14 13.62 1.87
C GLN A 85 8.54 14.07 0.47
N ALA A 86 7.83 13.56 -0.53
CA ALA A 86 7.97 14.03 -1.90
C ALA A 86 6.97 15.16 -2.15
N TYR A 87 7.49 16.33 -2.47
CA TYR A 87 6.70 17.52 -2.77
C TYR A 87 6.63 17.71 -4.27
N VAL A 88 5.40 17.88 -4.76
CA VAL A 88 5.16 18.22 -6.16
C VAL A 88 5.24 19.75 -6.29
N PRO A 89 5.88 20.30 -7.33
CA PRO A 89 5.89 21.75 -7.50
C PRO A 89 4.46 22.29 -7.72
N ALA A 90 4.19 23.46 -7.15
CA ALA A 90 2.90 24.14 -7.30
C ALA A 90 2.79 24.73 -8.72
N ILE A 91 2.23 23.95 -9.64
CA ILE A 91 2.00 24.36 -11.03
C ILE A 91 0.54 24.80 -11.16
N HIS A 92 0.30 26.01 -11.65
CA HIS A 92 -1.07 26.43 -11.95
C HIS A 92 -1.61 25.65 -13.15
N GLY A 93 -2.83 25.13 -13.03
CA GLY A 93 -3.44 24.39 -14.11
C GLY A 93 -4.67 23.59 -13.70
N LYS A 94 -5.11 22.76 -14.64
CA LYS A 94 -6.27 21.88 -14.47
C LYS A 94 -5.91 20.49 -14.97
N GLU A 95 -6.17 19.47 -14.16
CA GLU A 95 -6.08 18.08 -14.61
C GLU A 95 -7.03 17.84 -15.80
N LYS A 96 -6.56 17.10 -16.82
CA LYS A 96 -7.31 16.87 -18.07
C LYS A 96 -8.72 16.30 -17.82
N ARG A 97 -8.88 15.46 -16.79
CA ARG A 97 -10.16 14.84 -16.42
C ARG A 97 -11.15 15.80 -15.75
N LYS A 98 -10.68 16.89 -15.14
CA LYS A 98 -11.55 17.81 -14.39
C LYS A 98 -12.14 18.86 -15.32
N PRO A 99 -13.43 19.24 -15.19
CA PRO A 99 -14.02 20.31 -15.98
C PRO A 99 -13.53 21.69 -15.55
N GLN A 100 -13.24 21.89 -14.26
CA GLN A 100 -12.71 23.12 -13.68
C GLN A 100 -11.42 22.84 -12.89
N PRO A 101 -10.51 23.83 -12.75
CA PRO A 101 -9.36 23.70 -11.86
C PRO A 101 -9.80 23.38 -10.42
N GLY A 102 -8.89 22.80 -9.64
CA GLY A 102 -9.11 22.59 -8.20
C GLY A 102 -9.31 23.91 -7.47
N LYS A 103 -9.71 23.84 -6.19
CA LYS A 103 -10.02 25.02 -5.37
C LYS A 103 -8.88 26.05 -5.34
N GLU A 104 -7.64 25.59 -5.42
CA GLU A 104 -6.44 26.42 -5.40
C GLU A 104 -5.87 26.74 -6.79
N GLY A 105 -6.51 26.28 -7.88
CA GLY A 105 -6.00 26.53 -9.23
C GLY A 105 -4.75 25.73 -9.58
N LEU A 106 -4.31 24.84 -8.69
CA LEU A 106 -3.10 24.04 -8.86
C LEU A 106 -3.40 22.71 -9.54
N LEU A 107 -2.39 22.23 -10.24
CA LEU A 107 -2.39 20.98 -10.96
C LEU A 107 -1.86 19.88 -10.01
N GLY A 108 -2.69 18.86 -9.78
CA GLY A 108 -2.35 17.73 -8.92
C GLY A 108 -1.30 16.82 -9.52
N VAL A 109 -0.90 15.78 -8.78
CA VAL A 109 0.11 14.78 -9.16
C VAL A 109 -0.11 14.25 -10.59
N GLU A 110 -1.37 14.01 -11.00
CA GLU A 110 -1.74 13.53 -12.34
C GLU A 110 -1.31 14.46 -13.49
N GLY A 111 -1.16 15.76 -13.26
CA GLY A 111 -0.79 16.69 -14.34
C GLY A 111 0.71 16.99 -14.44
N VAL A 112 1.52 16.60 -13.45
CA VAL A 112 2.95 16.95 -13.37
C VAL A 112 3.79 16.03 -14.24
N PRO A 113 4.73 16.47 -15.09
CA PRO A 113 5.51 15.58 -15.95
C PRO A 113 6.17 14.39 -15.23
N ASP A 114 6.24 13.22 -15.89
CA ASP A 114 6.78 11.98 -15.28
C ASP A 114 8.22 12.17 -14.77
N GLU A 115 9.05 12.88 -15.53
CA GLU A 115 10.44 13.21 -15.17
C GLU A 115 10.52 14.03 -13.88
N GLN A 116 9.60 14.97 -13.69
CA GLN A 116 9.54 15.80 -12.50
C GLN A 116 9.04 15.01 -11.30
N LEU A 117 8.06 14.12 -11.47
CA LEU A 117 7.64 13.19 -10.41
C LEU A 117 8.78 12.28 -9.97
N LEU A 118 9.51 11.70 -10.93
CA LEU A 118 10.69 10.88 -10.63
C LEU A 118 11.74 11.69 -9.87
N GLN A 119 12.00 12.93 -10.27
CA GLN A 119 12.93 13.80 -9.56
C GLN A 119 12.47 14.10 -8.14
N CYS A 120 11.20 14.46 -7.93
CA CYS A 120 10.64 14.69 -6.59
C CYS A 120 10.78 13.47 -5.67
N LEU A 121 10.60 12.26 -6.23
CA LEU A 121 10.78 11.02 -5.47
C LEU A 121 12.26 10.76 -5.17
N ARG A 122 13.17 10.96 -6.13
CA ARG A 122 14.62 10.83 -5.91
C ARG A 122 15.13 11.81 -4.87
N ASP A 123 14.70 13.07 -4.93
CA ASP A 123 15.08 14.11 -3.98
C ASP A 123 14.59 13.77 -2.56
N ALA A 124 13.36 13.25 -2.44
CA ALA A 124 12.80 12.84 -1.15
C ALA A 124 13.51 11.62 -0.56
N LEU A 125 13.89 10.65 -1.40
CA LEU A 125 14.61 9.44 -0.99
C LEU A 125 16.09 9.72 -0.70
N GLY A 126 16.68 10.70 -1.38
CA GLY A 126 18.09 11.04 -1.27
C GLY A 126 18.97 9.80 -1.55
N PRO A 127 19.89 9.42 -0.64
CA PRO A 127 20.75 8.25 -0.80
C PRO A 127 20.03 6.91 -0.91
N GLU A 128 18.75 6.84 -0.51
CA GLU A 128 17.95 5.61 -0.61
C GLU A 128 17.37 5.40 -2.03
N ALA A 129 17.48 6.38 -2.93
CA ALA A 129 17.00 6.27 -4.29
C ALA A 129 17.83 5.24 -5.09
N GLY A 130 17.16 4.23 -5.66
CA GLY A 130 17.83 3.16 -6.41
C GLY A 130 18.37 2.04 -5.51
N VAL A 131 18.26 2.17 -4.18
CA VAL A 131 18.58 1.10 -3.25
C VAL A 131 17.33 0.24 -3.06
N SER A 132 17.43 -1.03 -3.42
CA SER A 132 16.43 -2.04 -3.05
C SER A 132 17.12 -3.17 -2.29
N ALA A 133 16.70 -3.35 -1.04
CA ALA A 133 16.97 -4.51 -0.23
C ALA A 133 15.76 -5.46 -0.31
N PRO A 134 15.86 -6.70 0.20
CA PRO A 134 14.69 -7.56 0.31
C PRO A 134 13.62 -6.85 1.14
N ALA A 135 12.47 -6.56 0.52
CA ALA A 135 11.43 -5.71 1.11
C ALA A 135 10.76 -6.30 2.38
N GLY A 136 11.17 -7.48 2.84
CA GLY A 136 10.55 -8.20 3.94
C GLY A 136 11.48 -9.19 4.63
N PRO A 137 10.94 -9.99 5.57
CA PRO A 137 11.70 -11.00 6.30
C PRO A 137 12.42 -11.97 5.35
N ALA A 138 13.59 -12.46 5.78
CA ALA A 138 14.33 -13.47 5.04
C ALA A 138 13.50 -14.76 4.91
N GLY A 139 13.64 -15.44 3.77
CA GLY A 139 12.97 -16.72 3.49
C GLY A 139 12.14 -16.69 2.21
N ARG A 140 11.36 -17.76 2.02
CA ARG A 140 10.45 -17.91 0.89
C ARG A 140 9.36 -16.83 0.95
N GLN A 141 9.08 -16.22 -0.19
CA GLN A 141 7.97 -15.27 -0.33
C GLN A 141 6.66 -16.04 -0.55
N VAL A 142 5.58 -15.56 0.06
CA VAL A 142 4.21 -15.99 -0.24
C VAL A 142 3.88 -15.66 -1.70
N THR A 143 3.31 -16.64 -2.37
CA THR A 143 2.87 -16.57 -3.77
C THR A 143 1.35 -16.60 -3.88
N TYR A 144 0.84 -16.39 -5.09
CA TYR A 144 -0.59 -16.58 -5.34
C TYR A 144 -1.04 -18.04 -5.21
N THR A 145 -0.14 -18.99 -5.44
CA THR A 145 -0.40 -20.42 -5.26
C THR A 145 -0.64 -20.71 -3.79
N ASP A 146 0.17 -20.15 -2.89
CA ASP A 146 -0.03 -20.32 -1.45
C ASP A 146 -1.38 -19.75 -0.98
N LEU A 147 -1.82 -18.61 -1.54
CA LEU A 147 -3.17 -18.09 -1.25
C LEU A 147 -4.29 -19.00 -1.77
N TYR A 148 -4.06 -19.74 -2.85
CA TYR A 148 -5.01 -20.74 -3.35
C TYR A 148 -5.01 -21.98 -2.45
N ASP A 149 -3.84 -22.48 -2.08
CA ASP A 149 -3.66 -23.67 -1.25
C ASP A 149 -4.24 -23.46 0.17
N TRP A 150 -4.11 -22.26 0.74
CA TRP A 150 -4.79 -21.87 1.98
C TRP A 150 -6.30 -21.60 1.82
N GLY A 151 -6.85 -21.79 0.63
CA GLY A 151 -8.27 -21.57 0.34
C GLY A 151 -8.70 -20.11 0.44
N LEU A 152 -7.78 -19.15 0.31
CA LEU A 152 -8.03 -17.70 0.38
C LEU A 152 -8.37 -17.08 -0.97
N SER A 153 -8.26 -17.85 -2.06
CA SER A 153 -8.67 -17.41 -3.40
C SER A 153 -9.09 -18.61 -4.27
N GLY A 154 -9.97 -18.38 -5.24
CA GLY A 154 -10.30 -19.39 -6.27
C GLY A 154 -11.18 -20.56 -5.80
N THR A 155 -11.56 -20.61 -4.53
CA THR A 155 -12.41 -21.66 -3.94
C THR A 155 -13.70 -21.08 -3.35
N ALA A 156 -14.72 -21.93 -3.17
CA ALA A 156 -15.88 -21.60 -2.33
C ALA A 156 -15.41 -21.27 -0.89
N GLY A 157 -16.06 -20.30 -0.23
CA GLY A 157 -15.68 -19.86 1.12
C GLY A 157 -14.42 -18.97 1.21
N SER A 158 -13.72 -18.72 0.09
CA SER A 158 -12.46 -17.97 0.11
C SER A 158 -12.57 -16.53 0.63
N ALA A 159 -13.69 -15.86 0.36
CA ALA A 159 -13.94 -14.50 0.86
C ALA A 159 -14.01 -14.45 2.40
N GLU A 160 -14.66 -15.44 3.02
CA GLU A 160 -14.79 -15.54 4.47
C GLU A 160 -13.46 -15.91 5.13
N ARG A 161 -12.76 -16.92 4.60
CA ARG A 161 -11.42 -17.30 5.07
C ARG A 161 -10.43 -16.13 4.96
N LYS A 162 -10.46 -15.39 3.85
CA LYS A 162 -9.69 -14.14 3.68
C LYS A 162 -10.07 -13.11 4.73
N ALA A 163 -11.36 -12.88 4.98
CA ALA A 163 -11.80 -11.93 6.00
C ALA A 163 -11.31 -12.33 7.41
N LYS A 164 -11.37 -13.63 7.75
CA LYS A 164 -10.89 -14.19 9.01
C LYS A 164 -9.39 -13.97 9.20
N LEU A 165 -8.59 -14.31 8.18
CA LEU A 165 -7.14 -14.10 8.20
C LEU A 165 -6.78 -12.60 8.34
N LEU A 166 -7.39 -11.74 7.51
CA LEU A 166 -7.13 -10.29 7.56
C LEU A 166 -7.52 -9.69 8.90
N SER A 167 -8.62 -10.14 9.50
CA SER A 167 -9.02 -9.71 10.83
C SER A 167 -8.00 -10.11 11.89
N ALA A 168 -7.51 -11.36 11.85
CA ALA A 168 -6.49 -11.85 12.77
C ALA A 168 -5.15 -11.10 12.65
N LEU A 169 -4.80 -10.67 11.43
CA LEU A 169 -3.59 -9.90 11.15
C LEU A 169 -3.75 -8.38 11.34
N GLY A 170 -4.96 -7.89 11.68
CA GLY A 170 -5.25 -6.45 11.76
C GLY A 170 -5.18 -5.73 10.41
N LEU A 171 -5.25 -6.45 9.30
CA LEU A 171 -5.13 -5.89 7.95
C LEU A 171 -6.48 -5.38 7.42
N PRO A 172 -6.48 -4.36 6.53
CA PRO A 172 -7.69 -3.87 5.89
C PRO A 172 -8.46 -4.99 5.15
N PRO A 173 -9.80 -5.05 5.27
CA PRO A 173 -10.59 -6.12 4.68
C PRO A 173 -10.60 -6.07 3.14
N ARG A 174 -10.36 -4.88 2.58
CA ARG A 174 -10.33 -4.62 1.14
C ARG A 174 -8.90 -4.25 0.74
N LEU A 175 -8.09 -5.28 0.52
CA LEU A 175 -6.82 -5.20 -0.20
C LEU A 175 -6.98 -5.91 -1.54
N SER A 176 -6.46 -5.30 -2.60
CA SER A 176 -6.28 -5.97 -3.89
C SER A 176 -5.38 -7.18 -3.73
N LYS A 177 -5.39 -8.10 -4.70
CA LYS A 177 -4.58 -9.33 -4.65
C LYS A 177 -3.08 -9.00 -4.52
N LYS A 178 -2.63 -7.98 -5.25
CA LYS A 178 -1.24 -7.51 -5.24
C LYS A 178 -0.87 -6.90 -3.89
N GLU A 179 -1.66 -5.95 -3.39
CA GLU A 179 -1.42 -5.30 -2.09
C GLU A 179 -1.42 -6.31 -0.94
N LEU A 180 -2.28 -7.33 -1.03
CA LEU A 180 -2.32 -8.41 -0.04
C LEU A 180 -0.99 -9.16 0.00
N VAL A 181 -0.54 -9.69 -1.14
CA VAL A 181 0.72 -10.46 -1.20
C VAL A 181 1.91 -9.59 -0.79
N GLU A 182 1.99 -8.35 -1.25
CA GLU A 182 3.06 -7.43 -0.86
C GLU A 182 3.03 -7.10 0.63
N ALA A 183 1.85 -6.84 1.22
CA ALA A 183 1.73 -6.59 2.65
C ALA A 183 2.14 -7.81 3.48
N LEU A 184 1.69 -9.01 3.08
CA LEU A 184 2.05 -10.26 3.75
C LEU A 184 3.57 -10.47 3.73
N ASN A 185 4.18 -10.35 2.55
CA ASN A 185 5.61 -10.55 2.35
C ASN A 185 6.50 -9.50 3.02
N ARG A 186 6.00 -8.28 3.23
CA ARG A 186 6.73 -7.23 3.96
C ARG A 186 6.64 -7.37 5.47
N LEU A 187 5.54 -7.93 5.96
CA LEU A 187 5.22 -7.93 7.39
C LEU A 187 5.49 -9.26 8.09
N TYR A 188 5.41 -10.39 7.38
CA TYR A 188 5.45 -11.73 7.96
C TYR A 188 6.33 -12.68 7.12
N THR A 189 6.89 -13.71 7.75
CA THR A 189 7.52 -14.81 7.02
C THR A 189 6.46 -15.74 6.46
N PHE A 190 6.83 -16.56 5.46
CA PHE A 190 5.97 -17.62 4.95
C PHE A 190 5.52 -18.55 6.09
N GLU A 191 6.43 -19.01 6.94
CA GLU A 191 6.17 -19.96 8.01
C GLU A 191 5.20 -19.40 9.06
N GLN A 192 5.30 -18.10 9.37
CA GLN A 192 4.35 -17.44 10.26
C GLN A 192 2.93 -17.44 9.69
N LEU A 193 2.81 -17.21 8.38
CA LEU A 193 1.53 -17.17 7.69
C LEU A 193 0.95 -18.56 7.47
N ASP A 194 1.79 -19.55 7.15
CA ASP A 194 1.39 -20.93 6.96
C ASP A 194 0.85 -21.53 8.26
N ALA A 195 1.57 -21.37 9.37
CA ALA A 195 1.12 -21.79 10.69
C ALA A 195 -0.18 -21.08 11.11
N LEU A 196 -0.33 -19.79 10.77
CA LEU A 196 -1.55 -19.04 11.04
C LEU A 196 -2.73 -19.52 10.19
N ALA A 197 -2.49 -19.80 8.91
CA ALA A 197 -3.50 -20.32 7.98
C ALA A 197 -3.98 -21.70 8.44
N ALA A 198 -3.06 -22.62 8.75
CA ALA A 198 -3.40 -23.94 9.29
C ALA A 198 -4.27 -23.84 10.55
N ARG A 199 -3.89 -22.97 11.50
CA ARG A 199 -4.63 -22.79 12.76
C ARG A 199 -6.01 -22.14 12.58
N LEU A 200 -6.13 -21.16 11.68
CA LEU A 200 -7.37 -20.39 11.52
C LEU A 200 -8.35 -21.03 10.54
N LEU A 201 -7.85 -21.79 9.56
CA LEU A 201 -8.60 -22.25 8.40
C LEU A 201 -8.68 -23.78 8.32
N GLY A 202 -7.82 -24.52 9.02
CA GLY A 202 -7.77 -25.99 9.02
C GLY A 202 -8.86 -26.68 9.85
N GLY A 203 -10.04 -26.06 10.00
CA GLY A 203 -11.16 -26.60 10.76
C GLY A 203 -12.46 -26.49 9.97
N GLU A 204 -12.59 -27.30 8.91
CA GLU A 204 -13.85 -27.57 8.19
C GLU A 204 -13.88 -29.04 7.68
N GLU A 205 -13.38 -29.99 8.46
CA GLU A 205 -13.74 -31.41 8.31
C GLU A 205 -14.14 -31.93 9.70
N GLU A 206 -15.21 -32.74 9.72
CA GLU A 206 -15.89 -33.35 10.89
C GLU A 206 -17.00 -32.52 11.56
N ASP A 207 -18.16 -32.48 10.91
CA ASP A 207 -19.41 -32.86 11.60
C ASP A 207 -20.44 -33.35 10.55
N SER A 208 -20.17 -34.51 9.95
CA SER A 208 -21.25 -35.33 9.39
C SER A 208 -21.75 -36.22 10.51
N PRO A 209 -23.02 -36.09 10.95
CA PRO A 209 -23.55 -37.01 11.94
C PRO A 209 -23.50 -38.44 11.38
N PRO A 210 -23.22 -39.44 12.23
CA PRO A 210 -23.28 -40.83 11.82
C PRO A 210 -24.68 -41.09 11.26
N SER A 211 -24.71 -41.70 10.07
CA SER A 211 -25.95 -42.18 9.48
C SER A 211 -26.44 -43.35 10.33
N ASP A 212 -27.52 -43.14 11.08
CA ASP A 212 -28.29 -44.23 11.72
C ASP A 212 -28.90 -45.18 10.67
#